data_AF-A0A3S0B1P0-F1
#
_entry.id   AF-A0A3S0B1P0-F1
#
_cell.length_a   1.000
_cell.length_b   1.000
_cell.length_c   1.000
_cell.angle_alpha   90.00
_cell.angle_beta   90.00
_cell.angle_gamma   90.00
#
_symmetry.space_group_name_H-M   'P 1'
#
loop_
_entity.id
_entity.type
_entity.pdbx_description
1 polymer ?
#
loop_
_entity_poly.entity_id
_entity_poly.type
_entity_poly.pdbx_seq_one_letter_code
_entity_poly.pdbx_strand_id
1 'polypeptide(L)'
;MKNLKDIKIDIAQGKSPCYVYFLFFSNGIPFYVGKGIKDRISDHEAEARYFKNGKIWKGINKLKLNTINEIIESGDQVYYEIDSWHETSMQAGEKEIELIQSIGRLILGTGPLTNIRDGGDLLTEQDRKIVGDKIRQFYIDHPEVRKRISDKLKTFCEDHPEFIESLQKEKNRWIDENNEEYLEAERKRIAICRTESHRNKISEINKKYLAENPDELERLKKQGREHWINNPEARENNRQKSIDNKSHEHILKWLADDSEETILQKQEKYKKHAEWLTEWHQTEEGKEKTKQAAEKRNEKVRTEEHRKHMSEKTKEFVKNNKEADLKRRELVSITKEKTMQIKQQCLRILELHLIKNGKIKDNKRNISHNVLYEWRKSNLIPEFFPKYGGLPVWEKCLEDILKFTKDELEVEC
;
A
#
# COMPACT_ATOMS: atom_id res chain seq x y z
N MET A 1 40.02 28.38 -16.67
CA MET A 1 38.80 29.14 -16.31
C MET A 1 38.62 30.40 -17.15
N LYS A 2 37.38 30.65 -17.61
CA LYS A 2 36.97 31.74 -18.51
C LYS A 2 35.83 32.55 -17.89
N ASN A 3 35.68 33.81 -18.23
CA ASN A 3 34.47 34.58 -17.89
C ASN A 3 33.30 34.19 -18.83
N LEU A 4 32.11 34.72 -18.58
CA LEU A 4 30.91 34.38 -19.36
C LEU A 4 31.00 34.76 -20.85
N LYS A 5 31.72 35.84 -21.20
CA LYS A 5 31.89 36.25 -22.60
C LYS A 5 32.80 35.28 -23.34
N ASP A 6 33.91 34.90 -22.73
CA ASP A 6 34.89 34.02 -23.33
C ASP A 6 34.36 32.59 -23.49
N ILE A 7 33.63 32.07 -22.50
CA ILE A 7 33.04 30.72 -22.61
C ILE A 7 31.93 30.64 -23.68
N LYS A 8 31.23 31.75 -23.95
CA LYS A 8 30.25 31.81 -25.04
C LYS A 8 30.91 31.68 -26.42
N ILE A 9 32.14 32.17 -26.58
CA ILE A 9 32.92 31.99 -27.81
C ILE A 9 33.25 30.51 -27.99
N ASP A 10 33.71 29.84 -26.93
CA ASP A 10 33.94 28.39 -26.96
C ASP A 10 32.67 27.62 -27.32
N ILE A 11 31.53 28.03 -26.77
CA ILE A 11 30.24 27.39 -27.05
C ILE A 11 29.85 27.53 -28.51
N ALA A 12 30.02 28.74 -29.07
CA ALA A 12 29.73 29.00 -30.48
C ALA A 12 30.69 28.25 -31.43
N GLN A 13 31.93 28.01 -31.01
CA GLN A 13 32.96 27.29 -31.76
C GLN A 13 32.94 25.77 -31.52
N GLY A 14 32.15 25.32 -30.54
CA GLY A 14 32.06 23.92 -30.12
C GLY A 14 31.69 23.00 -31.28
N LYS A 15 32.37 21.85 -31.35
CA LYS A 15 32.16 20.87 -32.43
C LYS A 15 30.92 19.98 -32.22
N SER A 16 30.31 20.02 -31.04
CA SER A 16 29.32 19.04 -30.62
C SER A 16 28.11 19.70 -29.94
N PRO A 17 26.89 19.15 -30.06
CA PRO A 17 25.69 19.80 -29.54
C PRO A 17 25.60 19.78 -28.01
N CYS A 18 26.27 18.83 -27.35
CA CYS A 18 26.25 18.66 -25.90
C CYS A 18 27.65 18.87 -25.31
N TYR A 19 27.72 19.41 -24.10
CA TYR A 19 28.97 19.60 -23.37
C TYR A 19 28.76 19.46 -21.87
N VAL A 20 29.84 19.13 -21.17
CA VAL A 20 29.91 19.14 -19.70
C VAL A 20 30.77 20.32 -19.27
N TYR A 21 30.34 21.03 -18.24
CA TYR A 21 30.99 22.24 -17.78
C TYR A 21 31.04 22.34 -16.26
N PHE A 22 31.96 23.17 -15.81
CA PHE A 22 32.14 23.56 -14.41
C PHE A 22 31.80 25.04 -14.21
N LEU A 23 31.33 25.36 -13.00
CA LEU A 23 31.31 26.71 -12.45
C LEU A 23 32.28 26.76 -11.27
N PHE A 24 33.09 27.81 -11.22
CA PHE A 24 34.15 27.99 -10.23
C PHE A 24 34.02 29.30 -9.48
N PHE A 25 34.51 29.28 -8.24
CA PHE A 25 34.89 30.48 -7.51
C PHE A 25 36.15 31.11 -8.13
N SER A 26 36.44 32.37 -7.79
CA SER A 26 37.68 33.05 -8.20
C SER A 26 38.96 32.37 -7.73
N ASN A 27 38.89 31.60 -6.63
CA ASN A 27 40.01 30.82 -6.10
C ASN A 27 40.29 29.50 -6.86
N GLY A 28 39.52 29.20 -7.91
CA GLY A 28 39.70 28.00 -8.73
C GLY A 28 39.04 26.73 -8.20
N ILE A 29 38.28 26.80 -7.11
CA ILE A 29 37.53 25.65 -6.59
C ILE A 29 36.21 25.51 -7.38
N PRO A 30 35.90 24.33 -7.96
CA PRO A 30 34.62 24.10 -8.62
C PRO A 30 33.52 23.97 -7.57
N PHE A 31 32.39 24.64 -7.80
CA PHE A 31 31.21 24.54 -6.92
C PHE A 31 29.99 23.96 -7.62
N TYR A 32 30.02 23.75 -8.94
CA TYR A 32 28.94 23.10 -9.66
C TYR A 32 29.46 22.44 -10.93
N VAL A 33 28.94 21.25 -11.22
CA VAL A 33 29.11 20.54 -12.50
C VAL A 33 27.76 20.46 -13.18
N GLY A 34 27.71 20.72 -14.48
CA GLY A 34 26.48 20.60 -15.23
C GLY A 34 26.71 20.11 -16.65
N LYS A 35 25.70 19.48 -17.24
CA LYS A 35 25.61 19.31 -18.69
C LYS A 35 24.79 20.42 -19.35
N GLY A 36 25.09 20.71 -20.61
CA GLY A 36 24.51 21.82 -21.35
C GLY A 36 24.35 21.52 -22.83
N ILE A 37 23.37 22.20 -23.42
CA ILE A 37 23.15 22.32 -24.87
C ILE A 37 22.99 23.81 -25.14
N LYS A 38 23.56 24.32 -26.24
CA LYS A 38 23.55 25.76 -26.59
C LYS A 38 24.03 26.62 -25.42
N ASP A 39 23.27 27.65 -25.02
CA ASP A 39 23.65 28.65 -24.02
C ASP A 39 23.32 28.26 -22.56
N ARG A 40 23.04 26.98 -22.28
CA ARG A 40 22.60 26.53 -20.95
C ARG A 40 23.50 26.99 -19.80
N ILE A 41 24.83 27.09 -20.03
CA ILE A 41 25.76 27.58 -19.01
C ILE A 41 25.42 29.01 -18.54
N SER A 42 24.92 29.85 -19.45
CA SER A 42 24.61 31.25 -19.18
C SER A 42 23.25 31.46 -18.52
N ASP A 43 22.37 30.46 -18.60
CA ASP A 43 21.07 30.48 -17.93
C ASP A 43 21.21 30.53 -16.41
N HIS A 44 22.29 29.96 -15.84
CA HIS A 44 22.45 29.86 -14.38
C HIS A 44 22.49 31.22 -13.68
N GLU A 45 23.19 32.20 -14.25
CA GLU A 45 23.19 33.55 -13.68
C GLU A 45 21.83 34.24 -13.84
N ALA A 46 21.13 34.00 -14.96
CA ALA A 46 19.79 34.54 -15.14
C ALA A 46 18.79 33.91 -14.15
N GLU A 47 18.86 32.59 -13.96
CA GLU A 47 18.10 31.86 -12.94
C GLU A 47 18.37 32.42 -11.54
N ALA A 48 19.63 32.72 -11.20
CA ALA A 48 20.01 33.28 -9.90
C ALA A 48 19.40 34.67 -9.67
N ARG A 49 19.43 35.54 -10.70
CA ARG A 49 18.77 36.85 -10.67
C ARG A 49 17.25 36.75 -10.50
N TYR A 50 16.59 35.83 -11.21
CA TYR A 50 15.14 35.62 -11.06
C TYR A 50 14.77 35.07 -9.69
N PHE A 51 15.57 34.14 -9.17
CA PHE A 51 15.39 33.56 -7.84
C PHE A 51 15.49 34.62 -6.74
N LYS A 52 16.44 35.54 -6.84
CA LYS A 52 16.58 36.68 -5.90
C LYS A 52 15.32 37.56 -5.86
N ASN A 53 14.59 37.67 -6.97
CA ASN A 53 13.35 38.43 -7.07
C ASN A 53 12.10 37.64 -6.62
N GLY A 54 12.27 36.54 -5.88
CA GLY A 54 11.17 35.75 -5.31
C GLY A 54 10.46 34.81 -6.29
N LYS A 55 10.92 34.71 -7.54
CA LYS A 55 10.37 33.74 -8.50
C LYS A 55 10.93 32.35 -8.19
N ILE A 56 10.11 31.50 -7.58
CA ILE A 56 10.48 30.12 -7.23
C ILE A 56 9.70 29.16 -8.13
N TRP A 57 10.40 28.25 -8.81
CA TRP A 57 9.80 27.10 -9.49
C TRP A 57 10.16 25.78 -8.80
N LYS A 58 9.33 24.76 -9.02
CA LYS A 58 9.51 23.42 -8.42
C LYS A 58 10.78 22.77 -8.98
N GLY A 59 11.63 22.23 -8.10
CA GLY A 59 12.85 21.50 -8.48
C GLY A 59 14.11 22.34 -8.68
N ILE A 60 14.06 23.64 -8.36
CA ILE A 60 15.21 24.55 -8.47
C ILE A 60 16.36 24.15 -7.50
N ASN A 61 17.61 24.19 -7.98
CA ASN A 61 18.77 23.98 -7.13
C ASN A 61 19.10 25.25 -6.33
N LYS A 62 18.48 25.41 -5.16
CA LYS A 62 18.66 26.59 -4.31
C LYS A 62 20.11 26.81 -3.86
N LEU A 63 20.86 25.73 -3.57
CA LEU A 63 22.26 25.83 -3.15
C LEU A 63 23.11 26.48 -4.24
N LYS A 64 23.01 25.97 -5.49
CA LYS A 64 23.68 26.55 -6.66
C LYS A 64 23.36 28.05 -6.82
N LEU A 65 22.08 28.41 -6.77
CA LEU A 65 21.67 29.80 -7.00
C LEU A 65 22.07 30.76 -5.87
N ASN A 66 22.03 30.30 -4.62
CA ASN A 66 22.54 31.06 -3.49
C ASN A 66 24.04 31.31 -3.65
N THR A 67 24.82 30.27 -3.97
CA THR A 67 26.27 30.41 -4.20
C THR A 67 26.58 31.40 -5.33
N ILE A 68 25.84 31.35 -6.45
CA ILE A 68 26.01 32.32 -7.54
C ILE A 68 25.68 33.75 -7.07
N ASN A 69 24.58 33.94 -6.33
CA ASN A 69 24.21 35.25 -5.81
C ASN A 69 25.23 35.78 -4.80
N GLU A 70 25.77 34.94 -3.92
CA GLU A 70 26.82 35.30 -2.95
C GLU A 70 28.09 35.80 -3.65
N ILE A 71 28.55 35.10 -4.71
CA ILE A 71 29.70 35.51 -5.53
C ILE A 71 29.46 36.89 -6.17
N ILE A 72 28.27 37.10 -6.74
CA ILE A 72 27.92 38.37 -7.39
C ILE A 72 27.80 39.50 -6.36
N GLU A 73 27.21 39.24 -5.20
CA GLU A 73 27.03 40.23 -4.12
C GLU A 73 28.35 40.65 -3.48
N SER A 74 29.36 39.79 -3.44
CA SER A 74 30.70 40.14 -2.99
C SER A 74 31.49 40.97 -4.02
N GLY A 75 30.92 41.28 -5.18
CA GLY A 75 31.59 41.97 -6.28
C GLY A 75 32.57 41.09 -7.06
N ASP A 76 32.49 39.77 -6.89
CA ASP A 76 33.26 38.78 -7.64
C ASP A 76 32.44 38.28 -8.85
N GLN A 77 33.01 37.37 -9.64
CA GLN A 77 32.32 36.78 -10.79
C GLN A 77 32.44 35.25 -10.78
N VAL A 78 31.45 34.59 -11.40
CA VAL A 78 31.51 33.15 -11.65
C VAL A 78 32.42 32.89 -12.83
N TYR A 79 33.31 31.91 -12.69
CA TYR A 79 34.16 31.45 -13.77
C TYR A 79 33.69 30.10 -14.31
N TYR A 80 34.00 29.86 -15.58
CA TYR A 80 33.49 28.73 -16.34
C TYR A 80 34.61 27.94 -17.00
N GLU A 81 34.39 26.64 -17.19
CA GLU A 81 35.25 25.79 -18.01
C GLU A 81 34.41 24.68 -18.63
N ILE A 82 34.68 24.35 -19.90
CA ILE A 82 34.12 23.16 -20.55
C ILE A 82 35.10 22.02 -20.30
N ASP A 83 34.64 20.96 -19.65
CA ASP A 83 35.40 19.72 -19.44
C ASP A 83 35.55 18.96 -20.76
N SER A 84 34.41 18.74 -21.43
CA SER A 84 34.33 17.84 -22.57
C SER A 84 33.13 18.14 -23.47
N TRP A 85 33.26 17.74 -24.74
CA TRP A 85 32.24 17.82 -25.77
C TRP A 85 31.71 16.42 -26.09
N HIS A 86 30.40 16.29 -26.30
CA HIS A 86 29.73 15.00 -26.53
C HIS A 86 28.68 15.09 -27.63
N GLU A 87 28.56 14.04 -28.44
CA GLU A 87 27.58 13.99 -29.54
C GLU A 87 26.16 13.88 -29.01
N THR A 88 25.99 13.19 -27.88
CA THR A 88 24.69 12.92 -27.28
C THR A 88 24.58 13.44 -25.85
N SER A 89 23.35 13.81 -25.44
CA SER A 89 23.03 14.23 -24.07
C SER A 89 23.30 13.12 -23.04
N MET A 90 23.20 11.86 -23.46
CA MET A 90 23.46 10.69 -22.62
C MET A 90 24.94 10.60 -22.24
N GLN A 91 25.85 10.68 -23.21
CA GLN A 91 27.30 10.69 -22.97
C GLN A 91 27.72 11.87 -22.08
N ALA A 92 27.15 13.06 -22.30
CA ALA A 92 27.39 14.19 -21.42
C ALA A 92 26.87 13.94 -19.99
N GLY A 93 25.74 13.25 -19.85
CA GLY A 93 25.20 12.85 -18.55
C GLY A 93 26.09 11.85 -17.81
N GLU A 94 26.63 10.85 -18.51
CA GLU A 94 27.57 9.88 -17.92
C GLU A 94 28.83 10.57 -17.39
N LYS A 95 29.39 11.50 -18.18
CA LYS A 95 30.56 12.28 -17.77
C LYS A 95 30.26 13.24 -16.61
N GLU A 96 29.09 13.89 -16.62
CA GLU A 96 28.62 14.72 -15.50
C GLU A 96 28.57 13.90 -14.19
N ILE A 97 28.03 12.67 -14.24
CA ILE A 97 27.95 11.77 -13.09
C ILE A 97 29.36 11.39 -12.58
N GLU A 98 30.26 11.01 -13.48
CA GLU A 98 31.65 10.66 -13.16
C GLU A 98 32.37 11.81 -12.41
N LEU A 99 32.22 13.04 -12.90
CA LEU A 99 32.81 14.23 -12.29
C LEU A 99 32.19 14.56 -10.92
N ILE A 100 30.87 14.47 -10.78
CA ILE A 100 30.21 14.71 -9.49
C ILE A 100 30.65 13.70 -8.43
N GLN A 101 30.79 12.42 -8.83
CA GLN A 101 31.23 11.35 -7.93
C GLN A 101 32.69 11.52 -7.50
N SER A 102 33.57 11.89 -8.43
CA SER A 102 35.01 12.04 -8.15
C SER A 102 35.34 13.28 -7.31
N ILE A 103 34.61 14.39 -7.47
CA ILE A 103 34.84 15.64 -6.72
C ILE A 103 34.11 15.66 -5.38
N GLY A 104 32.89 15.09 -5.33
CA GLY A 104 32.06 15.04 -4.13
C GLY A 104 31.14 16.26 -3.95
N ARG A 105 30.04 16.03 -3.24
CA ARG A 105 28.95 17.00 -3.02
C ARG A 105 28.96 17.59 -1.62
N LEU A 106 28.58 18.86 -1.54
CA LEU A 106 28.47 19.65 -0.32
C LEU A 106 27.36 19.11 0.59
N ILE A 107 26.20 18.76 0.02
CA ILE A 107 25.06 18.20 0.79
C ILE A 107 25.39 16.84 1.44
N LEU A 108 26.41 16.14 0.94
CA LEU A 108 26.88 14.88 1.51
C LEU A 108 28.13 15.04 2.38
N GLY A 109 28.69 16.26 2.50
CA GLY A 109 29.96 16.50 3.19
C GLY A 109 31.17 15.83 2.51
N THR A 110 31.03 15.49 1.23
CA THR A 110 32.05 14.72 0.47
C THR A 110 32.92 15.59 -0.44
N GLY A 111 32.50 16.84 -0.70
CA GLY A 111 33.23 17.75 -1.58
C GLY A 111 32.52 19.10 -1.75
N PRO A 112 33.05 20.00 -2.59
CA PRO A 112 32.58 21.38 -2.71
C PRO A 112 31.33 21.55 -3.60
N LEU A 113 30.86 20.53 -4.30
CA LEU A 113 29.82 20.70 -5.31
C LEU A 113 28.42 20.95 -4.72
N THR A 114 27.76 21.99 -5.21
CA THR A 114 26.37 22.37 -4.91
C THR A 114 25.33 21.52 -5.65
N ASN A 115 25.76 20.53 -6.43
CA ASN A 115 24.89 19.55 -7.08
C ASN A 115 24.03 18.82 -6.04
N ILE A 116 22.70 18.91 -6.18
CA ILE A 116 21.76 18.19 -5.29
C ILE A 116 21.63 16.71 -5.68
N ARG A 117 21.81 16.42 -6.97
CA ARG A 117 21.69 15.07 -7.56
C ARG A 117 23.03 14.58 -8.05
N ASP A 118 23.11 13.30 -8.36
CA ASP A 118 24.31 12.63 -8.86
C ASP A 118 24.68 13.02 -10.30
N GLY A 119 23.81 13.78 -10.99
CA GLY A 119 23.93 14.07 -12.42
C GLY A 119 22.89 13.30 -13.23
N GLY A 120 22.77 13.60 -14.52
CA GLY A 120 21.85 12.92 -15.44
C GLY A 120 20.38 13.38 -15.35
N ASP A 121 19.61 13.09 -16.41
CA ASP A 121 18.20 13.50 -16.52
C ASP A 121 17.24 12.60 -15.73
N LEU A 122 17.70 11.41 -15.28
CA LEU A 122 16.86 10.41 -14.64
C LEU A 122 17.31 10.18 -13.20
N LEU A 123 16.42 10.45 -12.24
CA LEU A 123 16.54 9.86 -10.91
C LEU A 123 16.47 8.35 -11.08
N THR A 124 17.58 7.65 -10.85
CA THR A 124 17.56 6.20 -10.80
C THR A 124 16.62 5.77 -9.68
N GLU A 125 16.05 4.58 -9.79
CA GLU A 125 15.16 4.03 -8.76
C GLU A 125 15.90 3.92 -7.41
N GLN A 126 17.21 3.70 -7.46
CA GLN A 126 18.09 3.67 -6.31
C GLN A 126 18.24 5.06 -5.65
N ASP A 127 18.37 6.13 -6.43
CA ASP A 127 18.41 7.50 -5.89
C ASP A 127 17.08 7.89 -5.24
N ARG A 128 15.96 7.53 -5.87
CA ARG A 128 14.63 7.74 -5.27
C ARG A 128 14.50 7.03 -3.94
N LYS A 129 15.01 5.79 -3.86
CA LYS A 129 15.02 5.00 -2.64
C LYS A 129 15.91 5.64 -1.56
N ILE A 130 17.14 6.02 -1.89
CA ILE A 130 18.08 6.66 -0.95
C ILE A 130 17.51 7.98 -0.43
N VAL A 131 16.97 8.82 -1.31
CA VAL A 131 16.34 10.09 -0.91
C VAL A 131 15.11 9.83 -0.05
N GLY A 132 14.27 8.86 -0.43
CA GLY A 132 13.11 8.46 0.37
C GLY A 132 13.48 7.93 1.75
N ASP A 133 14.58 7.18 1.86
CA ASP A 133 15.11 6.65 3.12
C ASP A 133 15.68 7.76 4.00
N LYS A 134 16.45 8.70 3.42
CA LYS A 134 16.98 9.86 4.15
C LYS A 134 15.87 10.77 4.65
N ILE A 135 14.83 11.03 3.85
CA ILE A 135 13.66 11.81 4.27
C ILE A 135 12.93 11.10 5.40
N ARG A 136 12.74 9.78 5.32
CA ARG A 136 12.13 8.99 6.39
C ARG A 136 12.95 9.07 7.67
N GLN A 137 14.26 8.89 7.58
CA GLN A 137 15.16 8.95 8.73
C GLN A 137 15.15 10.34 9.36
N PHE A 138 15.23 11.40 8.55
CA PHE A 138 15.11 12.78 9.03
C PHE A 138 13.81 13.01 9.83
N TYR A 139 12.67 12.48 9.38
CA TYR A 139 11.42 12.61 10.14
C TYR A 139 11.34 11.74 11.40
N ILE A 140 12.15 10.69 11.50
CA ILE A 140 12.32 9.91 12.73
C ILE A 140 13.16 10.71 13.72
N ASP A 141 14.25 11.31 13.24
CA ASP A 141 15.21 12.07 14.06
C ASP A 141 14.67 13.45 14.46
N HIS A 142 13.73 14.01 13.69
CA HIS A 142 13.12 15.33 13.89
C HIS A 142 11.57 15.25 13.96
N PRO A 143 11.01 14.62 15.00
CA PRO A 143 9.57 14.45 15.15
C PRO A 143 8.80 15.79 15.21
N GLU A 144 9.42 16.84 15.73
CA GLU A 144 8.87 18.21 15.79
C GLU A 144 8.67 18.82 14.40
N VAL A 145 9.61 18.58 13.47
CA VAL A 145 9.50 19.06 12.09
C VAL A 145 8.39 18.30 11.37
N ARG A 146 8.33 16.98 11.56
CA ARG A 146 7.26 16.13 11.03
C ARG A 146 5.89 16.61 11.51
N LYS A 147 5.74 16.87 12.81
CA LYS A 147 4.49 17.38 13.41
C LYS A 147 4.11 18.73 12.80
N ARG A 148 5.03 19.69 12.75
CA ARG A 148 4.77 21.03 12.18
C ARG A 148 4.33 20.97 10.71
N ILE A 149 4.93 20.11 9.90
CA ILE A 149 4.53 19.92 8.50
C ILE A 149 3.14 19.28 8.42
N SER A 150 2.90 18.25 9.24
CA SER A 150 1.59 17.59 9.32
C SER A 150 0.49 18.57 9.71
N ASP A 151 0.71 19.42 10.72
CA ASP A 151 -0.25 20.41 11.19
C ASP A 151 -0.55 21.44 10.10
N LYS A 152 0.48 21.97 9.43
CA LYS A 152 0.31 22.89 8.29
C LYS A 152 -0.47 22.26 7.14
N LEU A 153 -0.17 21.00 6.80
CA LEU A 153 -0.87 20.29 5.73
C LEU A 153 -2.33 20.06 6.12
N LYS A 154 -2.60 19.72 7.38
CA LYS A 154 -3.96 19.53 7.88
C LYS A 154 -4.78 20.82 7.79
N THR A 155 -4.24 21.94 8.28
CA THR A 155 -4.88 23.25 8.16
C THR A 155 -5.11 23.62 6.70
N PHE A 156 -4.12 23.42 5.83
CA PHE A 156 -4.29 23.67 4.40
C PHE A 156 -5.42 22.83 3.79
N CYS A 157 -5.52 21.54 4.13
CA CYS A 157 -6.60 20.68 3.62
C CYS A 157 -7.98 21.03 4.20
N GLU A 158 -8.03 21.57 5.43
CA GLU A 158 -9.26 22.09 6.05
C GLU A 158 -9.71 23.39 5.36
N ASP A 159 -8.77 24.28 5.02
CA ASP A 159 -9.03 25.55 4.35
C ASP A 159 -9.31 25.38 2.84
N HIS A 160 -8.83 24.29 2.23
CA HIS A 160 -8.92 24.00 0.80
C HIS A 160 -9.54 22.63 0.50
N PRO A 161 -10.84 22.43 0.74
CA PRO A 161 -11.52 21.17 0.42
C PRO A 161 -11.46 20.82 -1.08
N GLU A 162 -11.40 21.82 -1.97
CA GLU A 162 -11.24 21.65 -3.41
C GLU A 162 -9.92 20.97 -3.78
N PHE A 163 -8.87 21.16 -2.97
CA PHE A 163 -7.60 20.50 -3.17
C PHE A 163 -7.74 18.99 -2.93
N ILE A 164 -8.42 18.59 -1.85
CA ILE A 164 -8.71 17.17 -1.57
C ILE A 164 -9.55 16.56 -2.68
N GLU A 165 -10.58 17.27 -3.13
CA GLU A 165 -11.43 16.81 -4.23
C GLU A 165 -10.64 16.63 -5.53
N SER A 166 -9.71 17.55 -5.83
CA SER A 166 -8.83 17.46 -7.00
C SER A 166 -7.92 16.23 -6.95
N LEU A 167 -7.32 15.94 -5.79
CA LEU A 167 -6.51 14.75 -5.57
C LEU A 167 -7.33 13.46 -5.70
N GLN A 168 -8.55 13.46 -5.17
CA GLN A 168 -9.47 12.34 -5.29
C GLN A 168 -9.82 12.08 -6.77
N LYS A 169 -10.09 13.14 -7.53
CA LYS A 169 -10.42 13.08 -8.95
C LYS A 169 -9.25 12.57 -9.79
N GLU A 170 -8.04 13.05 -9.52
CA GLU A 170 -6.83 12.60 -10.23
C GLU A 170 -6.50 11.15 -9.87
N LYS A 171 -6.64 10.75 -8.60
CA LYS A 171 -6.53 9.36 -8.17
C LYS A 171 -7.54 8.47 -8.90
N ASN A 172 -8.81 8.86 -8.95
CA ASN A 172 -9.85 8.08 -9.63
C ASN A 172 -9.54 7.95 -11.12
N ARG A 173 -9.14 9.05 -11.78
CA ARG A 173 -8.70 9.00 -13.18
C ARG A 173 -7.55 8.00 -13.38
N TRP A 174 -6.53 8.05 -12.52
CA TRP A 174 -5.40 7.12 -12.61
C TRP A 174 -5.85 5.66 -12.41
N ILE A 175 -6.77 5.40 -11.47
CA ILE A 175 -7.36 4.07 -11.25
C ILE A 175 -8.12 3.62 -12.49
N ASP A 176 -8.92 4.49 -13.11
CA ASP A 176 -9.69 4.16 -14.31
C ASP A 176 -8.76 3.83 -15.48
N GLU A 177 -7.67 4.60 -15.65
CA GLU A 177 -6.66 4.39 -16.69
C GLU A 177 -5.76 3.16 -16.43
N ASN A 178 -5.55 2.78 -15.16
CA ASN A 178 -4.62 1.72 -14.74
C ASN A 178 -5.30 0.64 -13.88
N ASN A 179 -6.55 0.31 -14.21
CA ASN A 179 -7.41 -0.51 -13.35
C ASN A 179 -6.80 -1.88 -13.01
N GLU A 180 -6.19 -2.56 -13.98
CA GLU A 180 -5.56 -3.86 -13.72
C GLU A 180 -4.36 -3.77 -12.77
N GLU A 181 -3.50 -2.76 -12.94
CA GLU A 181 -2.34 -2.52 -12.07
C GLU A 181 -2.80 -2.14 -10.65
N TYR A 182 -3.81 -1.27 -10.55
CA TYR A 182 -4.42 -0.92 -9.27
C TYR A 182 -5.02 -2.15 -8.58
N LEU A 183 -5.79 -2.98 -9.30
CA LEU A 183 -6.38 -4.21 -8.75
C LEU A 183 -5.31 -5.22 -8.32
N GLU A 184 -4.20 -5.34 -9.05
CA GLU A 184 -3.08 -6.18 -8.64
C GLU A 184 -2.40 -5.65 -7.38
N ALA A 185 -2.08 -4.35 -7.32
CA ALA A 185 -1.53 -3.70 -6.15
C ALA A 185 -2.46 -3.86 -4.93
N GLU A 186 -3.77 -3.72 -5.14
CA GLU A 186 -4.79 -3.87 -4.10
C GLU A 186 -4.91 -5.32 -3.63
N ARG A 187 -4.84 -6.30 -4.54
CA ARG A 187 -4.76 -7.73 -4.19
C ARG A 187 -3.53 -8.03 -3.34
N LYS A 188 -2.36 -7.49 -3.71
CA LYS A 188 -1.12 -7.62 -2.93
C LYS A 188 -1.25 -6.98 -1.55
N ARG A 189 -1.83 -5.77 -1.48
CA ARG A 189 -2.10 -5.07 -0.22
C ARG A 189 -3.00 -5.88 0.70
N ILE A 190 -4.14 -6.37 0.18
CA ILE A 190 -5.08 -7.20 0.93
C ILE A 190 -4.42 -8.49 1.41
N ALA A 191 -3.62 -9.15 0.55
CA ALA A 191 -2.91 -10.36 0.93
C ALA A 191 -1.94 -10.11 2.11
N ILE A 192 -1.18 -9.00 2.07
CA ILE A 192 -0.32 -8.57 3.17
C ILE A 192 -1.15 -8.28 4.43
N CYS A 193 -2.23 -7.52 4.31
CA CYS A 193 -3.10 -7.17 5.44
C CYS A 193 -3.78 -8.38 6.10
N ARG A 194 -3.99 -9.48 5.35
CA ARG A 194 -4.55 -10.74 5.87
C ARG A 194 -3.53 -11.58 6.63
N THR A 195 -2.23 -11.32 6.48
CA THR A 195 -1.21 -12.07 7.22
C THR A 195 -1.31 -11.80 8.72
N GLU A 196 -1.10 -12.84 9.54
CA GLU A 196 -1.12 -12.72 10.99
C GLU A 196 -0.06 -11.74 11.50
N SER A 197 1.15 -11.80 10.94
CA SER A 197 2.25 -10.89 11.28
C SER A 197 1.88 -9.42 11.07
N HIS A 198 1.28 -9.08 9.94
CA HIS A 198 0.86 -7.70 9.68
C HIS A 198 -0.28 -7.26 10.61
N ARG A 199 -1.26 -8.12 10.88
CA ARG A 199 -2.34 -7.83 11.84
C ARG A 199 -1.80 -7.57 13.24
N ASN A 200 -0.86 -8.41 13.70
CA ASN A 200 -0.21 -8.25 15.01
C ASN A 200 0.57 -6.94 15.07
N LYS A 201 1.36 -6.63 14.04
CA LYS A 201 2.12 -5.37 13.96
C LYS A 201 1.22 -4.13 13.99
N ILE A 202 0.13 -4.12 13.23
CA ILE A 202 -0.86 -3.02 13.29
C ILE A 202 -1.49 -2.94 14.67
N SER A 203 -1.84 -4.08 15.29
CA SER A 203 -2.42 -4.11 16.63
C SER A 203 -1.47 -3.50 17.67
N GLU A 204 -0.18 -3.85 17.62
CA GLU A 204 0.85 -3.30 18.51
C GLU A 204 1.03 -1.80 18.33
N ILE A 205 1.12 -1.32 17.08
CA ILE A 205 1.20 0.11 16.77
C ILE A 205 -0.01 0.86 17.33
N ASN A 206 -1.22 0.34 17.10
CA ASN A 206 -2.45 0.97 17.60
C ASN A 206 -2.52 0.96 19.13
N LYS A 207 -2.13 -0.13 19.78
CA LYS A 207 -2.08 -0.22 21.25
C LYS A 207 -1.12 0.81 21.81
N LYS A 208 0.08 0.94 21.24
CA LYS A 208 1.09 1.93 21.66
C LYS A 208 0.56 3.34 21.47
N TYR A 209 0.03 3.66 20.29
CA TYR A 209 -0.53 4.97 19.99
C TYR A 209 -1.67 5.36 20.95
N LEU A 210 -2.62 4.46 21.20
CA LEU A 210 -3.74 4.73 22.11
C LEU A 210 -3.32 4.81 23.58
N ALA A 211 -2.25 4.11 23.98
CA ALA A 211 -1.67 4.26 25.31
C ALA A 211 -0.97 5.63 25.50
N GLU A 212 -0.34 6.14 24.44
CA GLU A 212 0.31 7.46 24.42
C GLU A 212 -0.68 8.63 24.23
N ASN A 213 -1.92 8.36 23.78
CA ASN A 213 -2.94 9.36 23.45
C ASN A 213 -4.31 9.00 24.08
N PRO A 214 -4.46 9.16 25.41
CA PRO A 214 -5.68 8.73 26.13
C PRO A 214 -6.94 9.50 25.70
N ASP A 215 -6.83 10.77 25.32
CA ASP A 215 -7.95 11.57 24.83
C ASP A 215 -8.51 11.03 23.51
N GLU A 216 -7.62 10.56 22.64
CA GLU A 216 -8.00 9.96 21.36
C GLU A 216 -8.70 8.61 21.57
N LEU A 217 -8.26 7.83 22.57
CA LEU A 217 -8.96 6.61 22.98
C LEU A 217 -10.38 6.92 23.48
N GLU A 218 -10.55 7.97 24.29
CA GLU A 218 -11.88 8.34 24.78
C GLU A 218 -12.77 8.89 23.64
N ARG A 219 -12.20 9.66 22.71
CA ARG A 219 -12.88 10.11 21.48
C ARG A 219 -13.39 8.92 20.67
N LEU A 220 -12.56 7.91 20.42
CA LEU A 220 -12.94 6.71 19.68
C LEU A 220 -14.02 5.89 20.42
N LYS A 221 -13.92 5.77 21.74
CA LYS A 221 -14.98 5.13 22.55
C LYS A 221 -16.30 5.90 22.43
N LYS A 222 -16.27 7.22 22.52
CA LYS A 222 -17.44 8.08 22.36
C LYS A 222 -18.08 7.89 20.99
N GLN A 223 -17.28 7.99 19.92
CA GLN A 223 -17.74 7.75 18.55
C GLN A 223 -18.32 6.34 18.37
N GLY A 224 -17.70 5.32 18.96
CA GLY A 224 -18.22 3.96 18.94
C GLY A 224 -19.59 3.86 19.62
N ARG A 225 -19.74 4.43 20.82
CA ARG A 225 -21.04 4.48 21.54
C ARG A 225 -22.10 5.21 20.72
N GLU A 226 -21.79 6.40 20.22
CA GLU A 226 -22.69 7.22 19.40
C GLU A 226 -23.11 6.51 18.12
N HIS A 227 -22.16 5.84 17.44
CA HIS A 227 -22.46 5.04 16.25
C HIS A 227 -23.50 3.95 16.57
N TRP A 228 -23.33 3.18 17.64
CA TRP A 228 -24.29 2.13 17.99
C TRP A 228 -25.64 2.68 18.47
N ILE A 229 -25.65 3.82 19.18
CA ILE A 229 -26.90 4.46 19.64
C ILE A 229 -27.70 4.99 18.45
N ASN A 230 -27.02 5.69 17.54
CA ASN A 230 -27.65 6.41 16.43
C ASN A 230 -27.89 5.52 15.20
N ASN A 231 -27.30 4.31 15.15
CA ASN A 231 -27.40 3.41 14.00
C ASN A 231 -28.02 2.06 14.39
N PRO A 232 -29.37 1.98 14.49
CA PRO A 232 -30.08 0.75 14.89
C PRO A 232 -29.86 -0.40 13.90
N GLU A 233 -29.70 -0.12 12.61
CA GLU A 233 -29.41 -1.12 11.58
C GLU A 233 -28.04 -1.77 11.80
N ALA A 234 -27.01 -0.98 12.11
CA ALA A 234 -25.70 -1.52 12.45
C ALA A 234 -25.79 -2.48 13.64
N ARG A 235 -26.54 -2.11 14.70
CA ARG A 235 -26.77 -2.97 15.88
C ARG A 235 -27.42 -4.30 15.50
N GLU A 236 -28.46 -4.28 14.68
CA GLU A 236 -29.16 -5.50 14.26
C GLU A 236 -28.27 -6.36 13.36
N ASN A 237 -27.52 -5.76 12.44
CA ASN A 237 -26.53 -6.48 11.63
C ASN A 237 -25.44 -7.15 12.47
N ASN A 238 -24.96 -6.48 13.52
CA ASN A 238 -23.97 -7.06 14.43
C ASN A 238 -24.58 -8.17 15.31
N ARG A 239 -25.84 -8.01 15.72
CA ARG A 239 -26.60 -9.05 16.41
C ARG A 239 -26.76 -10.28 15.53
N GLN A 240 -27.16 -10.09 14.27
CA GLN A 240 -27.31 -11.17 13.30
C GLN A 240 -25.97 -11.87 13.05
N LYS A 241 -24.88 -11.13 12.84
CA LYS A 241 -23.52 -11.72 12.73
C LYS A 241 -23.12 -12.51 13.98
N SER A 242 -23.50 -12.06 15.17
CA SER A 242 -23.25 -12.79 16.42
C SER A 242 -24.06 -14.09 16.49
N ILE A 243 -25.30 -14.07 15.97
CA ILE A 243 -26.13 -15.27 15.81
C ILE A 243 -25.49 -16.21 14.79
N ASP A 244 -25.14 -15.72 13.59
CA ASP A 244 -24.56 -16.51 12.49
C ASP A 244 -23.20 -17.13 12.86
N ASN A 245 -22.44 -16.46 13.73
CA ASN A 245 -21.15 -16.95 14.23
C ASN A 245 -21.28 -17.96 15.38
N LYS A 246 -22.47 -18.18 15.94
CA LYS A 246 -22.71 -19.32 16.84
C LYS A 246 -22.83 -20.59 15.99
N SER A 247 -22.33 -21.72 16.49
CA SER A 247 -22.46 -22.98 15.76
C SER A 247 -23.93 -23.29 15.52
N HIS A 248 -24.25 -23.87 14.36
CA HIS A 248 -25.61 -24.28 13.98
C HIS A 248 -26.27 -25.12 15.09
N GLU A 249 -25.48 -25.95 15.77
CA GLU A 249 -25.87 -26.77 16.93
C GLU A 249 -26.30 -25.93 18.15
N HIS A 250 -25.65 -24.79 18.40
CA HIS A 250 -25.98 -23.87 19.48
C HIS A 250 -27.23 -23.03 19.18
N ILE A 251 -27.48 -22.74 17.90
CA ILE A 251 -28.70 -22.07 17.43
C ILE A 251 -29.89 -23.03 17.50
N LEU A 252 -29.72 -24.27 17.05
CA LEU A 252 -30.76 -25.31 17.12
C LEU A 252 -31.13 -25.64 18.57
N LYS A 253 -30.17 -25.75 19.49
CA LYS A 253 -30.47 -25.94 20.92
C LYS A 253 -31.22 -24.76 21.53
N TRP A 254 -30.92 -23.54 21.10
CA TRP A 254 -31.60 -22.33 21.57
C TRP A 254 -33.02 -22.18 20.99
N LEU A 255 -33.26 -22.65 19.76
CA LEU A 255 -34.56 -22.62 19.09
C LEU A 255 -35.45 -23.83 19.44
N ALA A 256 -34.87 -24.99 19.74
CA ALA A 256 -35.62 -26.21 20.06
C ALA A 256 -36.26 -26.17 21.47
N ASP A 257 -35.78 -25.30 22.35
CA ASP A 257 -36.24 -25.22 23.75
C ASP A 257 -37.44 -24.28 23.96
N ASP A 258 -37.90 -23.51 22.97
CA ASP A 258 -38.98 -22.53 23.13
C ASP A 258 -39.99 -22.51 21.97
N SER A 259 -41.29 -22.55 22.29
CA SER A 259 -42.35 -22.24 21.31
C SER A 259 -42.37 -20.74 20.97
N GLU A 260 -42.93 -20.37 19.82
CA GLU A 260 -43.04 -18.97 19.35
C GLU A 260 -43.73 -18.06 20.39
N GLU A 261 -44.74 -18.59 21.09
CA GLU A 261 -45.41 -17.92 22.20
C GLU A 261 -44.47 -17.71 23.41
N THR A 262 -43.60 -18.68 23.69
CA THR A 262 -42.60 -18.61 24.76
C THR A 262 -41.50 -17.58 24.45
N ILE A 263 -41.12 -17.45 23.18
CA ILE A 263 -40.16 -16.45 22.71
C ILE A 263 -40.72 -15.03 22.91
N LEU A 264 -41.98 -14.80 22.52
CA LEU A 264 -42.65 -13.49 22.70
C LEU A 264 -42.80 -13.12 24.18
N GLN A 265 -43.22 -14.06 25.02
CA GLN A 265 -43.30 -13.85 26.47
C GLN A 265 -41.93 -13.56 27.10
N LYS A 266 -40.88 -14.26 26.65
CA LYS A 266 -39.50 -13.98 27.09
C LYS A 266 -39.04 -12.60 26.64
N GLN A 267 -39.31 -12.20 25.40
CA GLN A 267 -38.97 -10.86 24.89
C GLN A 267 -39.64 -9.75 25.69
N GLU A 268 -40.94 -9.88 25.97
CA GLU A 268 -41.69 -8.91 26.77
C GLU A 268 -41.19 -8.86 28.23
N LYS A 269 -40.86 -10.02 28.81
CA LYS A 269 -40.26 -10.10 30.15
C LYS A 269 -38.88 -9.45 30.19
N TYR A 270 -38.04 -9.65 29.19
CA TYR A 270 -36.73 -9.01 29.10
C TYR A 270 -36.84 -7.50 28.89
N LYS A 271 -37.81 -7.05 28.10
CA LYS A 271 -38.09 -5.62 27.91
C LYS A 271 -38.48 -4.97 29.22
N LYS A 272 -39.46 -5.53 29.94
CA LYS A 272 -39.86 -5.05 31.27
C LYS A 272 -38.72 -5.07 32.28
N HIS A 273 -37.90 -6.11 32.26
CA HIS A 273 -36.72 -6.20 33.13
C HIS A 273 -35.66 -5.13 32.79
N ALA A 274 -35.45 -4.84 31.51
CA ALA A 274 -34.52 -3.80 31.07
C ALA A 274 -35.00 -2.39 31.43
N GLU A 275 -36.30 -2.13 31.27
CA GLU A 275 -36.95 -0.88 31.71
C GLU A 275 -36.82 -0.72 33.23
N TRP A 276 -37.17 -1.75 34.00
CA TRP A 276 -37.00 -1.78 35.45
C TRP A 276 -35.55 -1.56 35.89
N LEU A 277 -34.58 -2.22 35.25
CA LEU A 277 -33.15 -2.01 35.54
C LEU A 277 -32.74 -0.56 35.28
N THR A 278 -33.24 0.03 34.21
CA THR A 278 -32.93 1.43 33.83
C THR A 278 -33.45 2.40 34.88
N GLU A 279 -34.69 2.23 35.33
CA GLU A 279 -35.29 3.03 36.39
C GLU A 279 -34.60 2.79 37.74
N TRP A 280 -34.33 1.53 38.08
CA TRP A 280 -33.66 1.16 39.32
C TRP A 280 -32.24 1.76 39.42
N HIS A 281 -31.47 1.76 38.33
CA HIS A 281 -30.14 2.39 38.29
C HIS A 281 -30.17 3.92 38.46
N GLN A 282 -31.32 4.57 38.29
CA GLN A 282 -31.47 6.00 38.56
C GLN A 282 -31.75 6.30 40.03
N THR A 283 -32.23 5.32 40.80
CA THR A 283 -32.41 5.44 42.25
C THR A 283 -31.07 5.48 42.98
N GLU A 284 -31.03 6.14 44.14
CA GLU A 284 -29.81 6.19 44.96
C GLU A 284 -29.38 4.80 45.46
N GLU A 285 -30.33 3.93 45.79
CA GLU A 285 -30.05 2.54 46.17
C GLU A 285 -29.43 1.76 45.01
N GLY A 286 -29.95 1.92 43.79
CA GLY A 286 -29.42 1.26 42.60
C GLY A 286 -28.03 1.73 42.23
N LYS A 287 -27.75 3.05 42.34
CA LYS A 287 -26.41 3.61 42.14
C LYS A 287 -25.40 3.04 43.15
N GLU A 288 -25.75 3.02 44.43
CA GLU A 288 -24.87 2.54 45.49
C GLU A 288 -24.58 1.04 45.37
N LYS A 289 -25.61 0.21 45.12
CA LYS A 289 -25.41 -1.24 44.88
C LYS A 289 -24.59 -1.52 43.63
N THR A 290 -24.76 -0.73 42.58
CA THR A 290 -23.95 -0.85 41.35
C THR A 290 -22.50 -0.50 41.61
N LYS A 291 -22.25 0.56 42.40
CA LYS A 291 -20.91 0.96 42.82
C LYS A 291 -20.24 -0.12 43.67
N GLN A 292 -20.92 -0.67 44.67
CA GLN A 292 -20.41 -1.77 45.51
C GLN A 292 -20.11 -3.03 44.70
N ALA A 293 -20.98 -3.39 43.75
CA ALA A 293 -20.75 -4.52 42.85
C ALA A 293 -19.53 -4.28 41.93
N ALA A 294 -19.36 -3.06 41.43
CA ALA A 294 -18.19 -2.68 40.64
C ALA A 294 -16.91 -2.71 41.46
N GLU A 295 -16.92 -2.23 42.70
CA GLU A 295 -15.79 -2.28 43.63
C GLU A 295 -15.40 -3.72 43.95
N LYS A 296 -16.36 -4.58 44.30
CA LYS A 296 -16.12 -6.01 44.55
C LYS A 296 -15.59 -6.74 43.32
N ARG A 297 -16.06 -6.37 42.12
CA ARG A 297 -15.55 -6.90 40.84
C ARG A 297 -14.10 -6.44 40.62
N ASN A 298 -13.80 -5.16 40.85
CA ASN A 298 -12.47 -4.61 40.68
C ASN A 298 -11.48 -5.22 41.68
N GLU A 299 -11.89 -5.46 42.92
CA GLU A 299 -11.11 -6.14 43.93
C GLU A 299 -10.78 -7.58 43.48
N LYS A 300 -11.77 -8.33 43.00
CA LYS A 300 -11.57 -9.68 42.45
C LYS A 300 -10.67 -9.67 41.21
N VAL A 301 -10.78 -8.67 40.33
CA VAL A 301 -9.95 -8.57 39.11
C VAL A 301 -8.50 -8.22 39.46
N ARG A 302 -8.27 -7.51 40.57
CA ARG A 302 -6.92 -7.14 41.04
C ARG A 302 -6.18 -8.30 41.71
N THR A 303 -6.87 -9.35 42.15
CA THR A 303 -6.20 -10.50 42.77
C THR A 303 -5.26 -11.20 41.79
N GLU A 304 -4.12 -11.67 42.32
CA GLU A 304 -3.13 -12.40 41.53
C GLU A 304 -3.71 -13.71 40.98
N GLU A 305 -4.59 -14.36 41.75
CA GLU A 305 -5.29 -15.58 41.34
C GLU A 305 -6.16 -15.36 40.09
N HIS A 306 -6.90 -14.24 40.03
CA HIS A 306 -7.71 -13.93 38.85
C HIS A 306 -6.83 -13.65 37.63
N ARG A 307 -5.73 -12.91 37.81
CA ARG A 307 -4.76 -12.63 36.74
C ARG A 307 -4.12 -13.92 36.21
N LYS A 308 -3.75 -14.83 37.10
CA LYS A 308 -3.21 -16.15 36.76
C LYS A 308 -4.24 -16.99 35.99
N HIS A 309 -5.48 -17.07 36.48
CA HIS A 309 -6.56 -17.79 35.81
C HIS A 309 -6.84 -17.26 34.39
N MET A 310 -6.88 -15.93 34.22
CA MET A 310 -7.10 -15.31 32.91
C MET A 310 -5.92 -15.52 31.96
N SER A 311 -4.69 -15.53 32.48
CA SER A 311 -3.49 -15.89 31.71
C SER A 311 -3.55 -17.33 31.22
N GLU A 312 -3.94 -18.28 32.07
CA GLU A 312 -4.09 -19.71 31.72
C GLU A 312 -5.17 -19.91 30.65
N LYS A 313 -6.36 -19.31 30.81
CA LYS A 313 -7.42 -19.34 29.79
C LYS A 313 -6.97 -18.78 28.45
N THR A 314 -6.18 -17.71 28.48
CA THR A 314 -5.65 -17.10 27.26
C THR A 314 -4.63 -18.03 26.57
N LYS A 315 -3.75 -18.69 27.34
CA LYS A 315 -2.82 -19.69 26.81
C LYS A 315 -3.56 -20.87 26.16
N GLU A 316 -4.60 -21.37 26.81
CA GLU A 316 -5.43 -22.46 26.30
C GLU A 316 -6.16 -22.05 25.01
N PHE A 317 -6.76 -20.87 24.98
CA PHE A 317 -7.40 -20.32 23.78
C PHE A 317 -6.43 -20.18 22.61
N VAL A 318 -5.22 -19.68 22.85
CA VAL A 318 -4.17 -19.56 21.81
C VAL A 318 -3.75 -20.93 21.29
N LYS A 319 -3.56 -21.91 22.18
CA LYS A 319 -3.22 -23.29 21.81
C LYS A 319 -4.30 -23.91 20.92
N ASN A 320 -5.55 -23.84 21.34
CA ASN A 320 -6.68 -24.41 20.61
C ASN A 320 -6.87 -23.76 19.23
N ASN A 321 -6.65 -22.44 19.12
CA ASN A 321 -6.68 -21.76 17.82
C ASN A 321 -5.52 -22.15 16.91
N LYS A 322 -4.31 -22.33 17.47
CA LYS A 322 -3.15 -22.77 16.69
C LYS A 322 -3.37 -24.16 16.09
N GLU A 323 -3.91 -25.09 16.87
CA GLU A 323 -4.28 -26.43 16.39
C GLU A 323 -5.38 -26.38 15.32
N ALA A 324 -6.40 -25.53 15.51
CA ALA A 324 -7.45 -25.33 14.52
C ALA A 324 -6.94 -24.72 13.21
N ASP A 325 -5.99 -23.77 13.28
CA ASP A 325 -5.38 -23.16 12.09
C ASP A 325 -4.51 -24.17 11.32
N LEU A 326 -3.73 -24.99 12.03
CA LEU A 326 -2.96 -26.09 11.43
C LEU A 326 -3.86 -27.06 10.66
N LYS A 327 -4.97 -27.52 11.27
CA LYS A 327 -5.95 -28.40 10.61
C LYS A 327 -6.57 -27.75 9.37
N ARG A 328 -6.87 -26.44 9.41
CA ARG A 328 -7.38 -25.72 8.24
C ARG A 328 -6.35 -25.66 7.11
N ARG A 329 -5.08 -25.40 7.41
CA ARG A 329 -4.00 -25.36 6.39
C ARG A 329 -3.82 -26.72 5.72
N GLU A 330 -3.87 -27.80 6.51
CA GLU A 330 -3.79 -29.16 6.00
C GLU A 330 -4.98 -29.49 5.06
N LEU A 331 -6.20 -29.17 5.48
CA LEU A 331 -7.40 -29.30 4.64
C LEU A 331 -7.31 -28.50 3.34
N VAL A 332 -6.82 -27.26 3.38
CA VAL A 332 -6.61 -26.43 2.19
C VAL A 332 -5.55 -27.05 1.26
N SER A 333 -4.47 -27.61 1.82
CA SER A 333 -3.42 -28.29 1.05
C SER A 333 -3.97 -29.52 0.32
N ILE A 334 -4.70 -30.38 1.03
CA ILE A 334 -5.34 -31.57 0.47
C ILE A 334 -6.34 -31.19 -0.63
N THR A 335 -7.13 -30.13 -0.39
CA THR A 335 -8.12 -29.66 -1.35
C THR A 335 -7.44 -29.14 -2.62
N LYS A 336 -6.36 -28.35 -2.49
CA LYS A 336 -5.58 -27.84 -3.61
C LYS A 336 -4.96 -28.96 -4.45
N GLU A 337 -4.44 -29.99 -3.81
CA GLU A 337 -3.86 -31.16 -4.48
C GLU A 337 -4.93 -31.93 -5.27
N LYS A 338 -6.09 -32.22 -4.65
CA LYS A 338 -7.22 -32.86 -5.33
C LYS A 338 -7.72 -32.04 -6.51
N THR A 339 -7.87 -30.73 -6.35
CA THR A 339 -8.27 -29.83 -7.46
C THR A 339 -7.24 -29.86 -8.60
N MET A 340 -5.95 -29.94 -8.29
CA MET A 340 -4.90 -30.02 -9.31
C MET A 340 -4.93 -31.35 -10.07
N GLN A 341 -5.13 -32.47 -9.36
CA GLN A 341 -5.28 -33.80 -9.97
C GLN A 341 -6.50 -33.85 -10.89
N ILE A 342 -7.64 -33.36 -10.42
CA ILE A 342 -8.89 -33.26 -11.19
C ILE A 342 -8.68 -32.42 -12.46
N LYS A 343 -8.01 -31.25 -12.34
CA LYS A 343 -7.67 -30.41 -13.51
C LYS A 343 -6.82 -31.15 -14.53
N GLN A 344 -5.80 -31.89 -14.08
CA GLN A 344 -4.94 -32.67 -14.97
C GLN A 344 -5.72 -33.78 -15.70
N GLN A 345 -6.63 -34.45 -15.00
CA GLN A 345 -7.49 -35.48 -15.61
C GLN A 345 -8.40 -34.88 -16.70
N CYS A 346 -9.08 -33.76 -16.42
CA CYS A 346 -9.93 -33.10 -17.42
C CYS A 346 -9.13 -32.61 -18.63
N LEU A 347 -7.93 -32.09 -18.41
CA LEU A 347 -7.04 -31.69 -19.50
C LEU A 347 -6.63 -32.87 -20.38
N ARG A 348 -6.35 -34.02 -19.77
CA ARG A 348 -6.01 -35.25 -20.49
C ARG A 348 -7.18 -35.77 -21.32
N ILE A 349 -8.40 -35.72 -20.78
CA ILE A 349 -9.62 -36.09 -21.50
C ILE A 349 -9.81 -35.19 -22.74
N LEU A 350 -9.69 -33.87 -22.56
CA LEU A 350 -9.81 -32.90 -23.66
C LEU A 350 -8.78 -33.15 -24.77
N GLU A 351 -7.53 -33.43 -24.40
CA GLU A 351 -6.46 -33.75 -25.34
C GLU A 351 -6.76 -35.00 -26.17
N LEU A 352 -7.12 -36.10 -25.51
CA LEU A 352 -7.46 -37.35 -26.19
C LEU A 352 -8.61 -37.13 -27.19
N HIS A 353 -9.60 -36.32 -26.80
CA HIS A 353 -10.71 -35.98 -27.67
C HIS A 353 -10.28 -35.13 -28.89
N LEU A 354 -9.43 -34.12 -28.69
CA LEU A 354 -8.92 -33.30 -29.80
C LEU A 354 -8.03 -34.11 -30.76
N ILE A 355 -7.27 -35.09 -30.25
CA ILE A 355 -6.50 -36.04 -31.06
C ILE A 355 -7.44 -36.94 -31.86
N LYS A 356 -8.47 -37.52 -31.23
CA LYS A 356 -9.46 -38.41 -31.88
C LYS A 356 -10.15 -37.73 -33.07
N ASN A 357 -10.42 -36.43 -32.97
CA ASN A 357 -11.05 -35.65 -34.04
C ASN A 357 -10.06 -35.04 -35.06
N GLY A 358 -8.77 -35.36 -34.97
CA GLY A 358 -7.75 -34.85 -35.89
C GLY A 358 -7.50 -33.33 -35.79
N LYS A 359 -7.99 -32.67 -34.74
CA LYS A 359 -7.82 -31.22 -34.52
C LYS A 359 -6.39 -30.90 -34.09
N ILE A 360 -5.74 -31.81 -33.38
CA ILE A 360 -4.33 -31.74 -33.00
C ILE A 360 -3.65 -33.09 -33.27
N LYS A 361 -2.34 -33.07 -33.54
CA LYS A 361 -1.55 -34.29 -33.65
C LYS A 361 -1.17 -34.80 -32.27
N ASP A 362 -1.16 -36.12 -32.07
CA ASP A 362 -0.64 -36.74 -30.85
C ASP A 362 0.80 -36.29 -30.64
N ASN A 363 1.01 -35.47 -29.61
CA ASN A 363 2.30 -34.95 -29.25
C ASN A 363 2.45 -35.28 -27.77
N LYS A 364 3.33 -36.23 -27.45
CA LYS A 364 3.52 -36.82 -26.10
C LYS A 364 3.97 -35.85 -24.99
N ARG A 365 3.72 -34.54 -25.10
CA ARG A 365 4.17 -33.51 -24.15
C ARG A 365 3.02 -33.10 -23.24
N ASN A 366 3.30 -33.02 -21.94
CA ASN A 366 2.39 -32.46 -20.94
C ASN A 366 1.82 -31.12 -21.42
N ILE A 367 0.49 -31.01 -21.44
CA ILE A 367 -0.23 -29.79 -21.79
C ILE A 367 0.12 -28.71 -20.77
N SER A 368 0.92 -27.74 -21.19
CA SER A 368 1.23 -26.58 -20.35
C SER A 368 0.11 -25.54 -20.45
N HIS A 369 0.09 -24.59 -19.51
CA HIS A 369 -0.84 -23.47 -19.54
C HIS A 369 -0.76 -22.65 -20.85
N ASN A 370 0.42 -22.61 -21.48
CA ASN A 370 0.63 -21.93 -22.76
C ASN A 370 -0.07 -22.68 -23.91
N VAL A 371 -0.11 -24.01 -23.89
CA VAL A 371 -0.83 -24.80 -24.90
C VAL A 371 -2.32 -24.53 -24.83
N LEU A 372 -2.88 -24.42 -23.61
CA LEU A 372 -4.29 -24.05 -23.41
C LEU A 372 -4.61 -22.65 -23.89
N TYR A 373 -3.68 -21.71 -23.68
CA TYR A 373 -3.83 -20.34 -24.18
C TYR A 373 -3.88 -20.31 -25.70
N GLU A 374 -2.99 -21.05 -26.37
CA GLU A 374 -3.01 -21.18 -27.84
C GLU A 374 -4.30 -21.85 -28.33
N TRP A 375 -4.77 -22.92 -27.67
CA TRP A 375 -6.06 -23.56 -28.03
C TRP A 375 -7.25 -22.62 -27.87
N ARG A 376 -7.26 -21.79 -26.81
CA ARG A 376 -8.28 -20.76 -26.63
C ARG A 376 -8.24 -19.74 -27.75
N LYS A 377 -7.04 -19.27 -28.12
CA LYS A 377 -6.82 -18.27 -29.17
C LYS A 377 -7.21 -18.81 -30.56
N SER A 378 -7.00 -20.10 -30.80
CA SER A 378 -7.45 -20.81 -32.00
C SER A 378 -8.93 -21.18 -31.98
N ASN A 379 -9.71 -20.71 -31.00
CA ASN A 379 -11.14 -20.98 -30.84
C ASN A 379 -11.50 -22.47 -30.69
N LEU A 380 -10.54 -23.32 -30.32
CA LEU A 380 -10.75 -24.75 -30.13
C LEU A 380 -11.53 -25.04 -28.84
N ILE A 381 -11.50 -24.16 -27.84
CA ILE A 381 -12.21 -24.37 -26.56
C ILE A 381 -13.71 -24.01 -26.65
N PRO A 382 -14.12 -22.88 -27.26
CA PRO A 382 -15.53 -22.53 -27.39
C PRO A 382 -16.33 -23.47 -28.31
N GLU A 383 -15.70 -24.13 -29.29
CA GLU A 383 -16.32 -25.19 -30.12
C GLU A 383 -16.78 -26.37 -29.24
N PHE A 384 -16.08 -26.66 -28.14
CA PHE A 384 -16.38 -27.77 -27.22
C PHE A 384 -17.26 -27.39 -26.02
N PHE A 385 -17.24 -26.13 -25.58
CA PHE A 385 -18.09 -25.63 -24.48
C PHE A 385 -18.97 -24.46 -24.93
N PRO A 386 -19.81 -24.62 -25.97
CA PRO A 386 -20.55 -23.52 -26.58
C PRO A 386 -21.54 -22.86 -25.62
N LYS A 387 -21.97 -23.57 -24.57
CA LYS A 387 -22.97 -23.09 -23.59
C LYS A 387 -22.49 -21.96 -22.67
N TYR A 388 -21.17 -21.71 -22.58
CA TYR A 388 -20.61 -20.81 -21.54
C TYR A 388 -19.97 -19.51 -22.03
N GLY A 389 -20.21 -19.12 -23.29
CA GLY A 389 -20.01 -17.73 -23.73
C GLY A 389 -18.62 -17.12 -23.47
N GLY A 390 -17.56 -17.95 -23.40
CA GLY A 390 -16.18 -17.47 -23.37
C GLY A 390 -15.75 -16.67 -22.13
N LEU A 391 -16.15 -17.03 -20.90
CA LEU A 391 -15.52 -16.50 -19.65
C LEU A 391 -15.33 -17.59 -18.57
N PRO A 392 -14.39 -17.40 -17.60
CA PRO A 392 -13.68 -18.48 -16.92
C PRO A 392 -14.45 -18.98 -15.70
N VAL A 393 -15.49 -19.79 -15.90
CA VAL A 393 -16.00 -20.64 -14.82
C VAL A 393 -15.52 -22.06 -15.09
N TRP A 394 -14.21 -22.26 -14.95
CA TRP A 394 -13.57 -23.57 -15.10
C TRP A 394 -14.22 -24.63 -14.18
N GLU A 395 -14.81 -24.20 -13.05
CA GLU A 395 -15.54 -25.05 -12.11
C GLU A 395 -16.85 -25.60 -12.70
N LYS A 396 -17.59 -24.83 -13.52
CA LYS A 396 -18.78 -25.31 -14.24
C LYS A 396 -18.43 -26.19 -15.42
N CYS A 397 -17.36 -25.84 -16.16
CA CYS A 397 -16.86 -26.72 -17.21
C CYS A 397 -16.40 -28.07 -16.65
N LEU A 398 -15.89 -28.11 -15.42
CA LEU A 398 -15.46 -29.33 -14.75
C LEU A 398 -16.61 -30.28 -14.41
N GLU A 399 -17.72 -29.77 -13.87
CA GLU A 399 -18.92 -30.57 -13.62
C GLU A 399 -19.49 -31.15 -14.93
N ASP A 400 -19.53 -30.36 -16.00
CA ASP A 400 -20.02 -30.81 -17.30
C ASP A 400 -19.05 -31.77 -18.02
N ILE A 401 -17.72 -31.60 -17.88
CA ILE A 401 -16.72 -32.58 -18.37
C ILE A 401 -16.91 -33.91 -17.64
N LEU A 402 -17.03 -33.88 -16.32
CA LEU A 402 -17.22 -35.10 -15.51
C LEU A 402 -18.54 -35.81 -15.86
N LYS A 403 -19.62 -35.04 -16.08
CA LYS A 403 -20.90 -35.57 -16.53
C LYS A 403 -20.82 -36.18 -17.92
N PHE A 404 -20.20 -35.48 -18.88
CA PHE A 404 -20.01 -35.97 -20.25
C PHE A 404 -19.17 -37.25 -20.31
N THR A 405 -18.09 -37.35 -19.52
CA THR A 405 -17.30 -38.60 -19.43
C THR A 405 -18.06 -39.75 -18.81
N LYS A 406 -18.99 -39.49 -17.90
CA LYS A 406 -19.84 -40.53 -17.32
C LYS A 406 -20.83 -41.06 -18.36
N ASP A 407 -21.42 -40.15 -19.14
CA ASP A 407 -22.38 -40.49 -20.19
C ASP A 407 -21.72 -41.22 -21.38
N GLU A 408 -20.47 -40.89 -21.77
CA GLU A 408 -19.77 -41.64 -22.83
C GLU A 408 -19.21 -43.00 -22.36
N LEU A 409 -18.77 -43.13 -21.10
CA LEU A 409 -18.26 -44.41 -20.57
C LEU A 409 -19.39 -45.42 -20.30
N GLU A 410 -20.61 -44.98 -20.01
CA GLU A 410 -21.79 -45.85 -19.89
C GLU A 410 -22.34 -46.33 -21.25
N VAL A 411 -21.87 -45.78 -22.38
CA VAL A 411 -22.25 -46.22 -23.74
C VAL A 411 -21.28 -47.27 -24.31
N GLU A 412 -20.10 -47.44 -23.68
CA GLU A 412 -19.09 -48.45 -24.06
C GLU A 412 -18.93 -49.60 -23.03
N CYS A 413 -19.84 -49.75 -22.07
CA CYS A 413 -20.03 -50.94 -21.24
C CYS A 413 -21.42 -51.53 -21.49
#